data_AF-A0A7S3TA88-F1
#
_entry.id   AF-A0A7S3TA88-F1
#
_cell.length_a   1.000
_cell.length_b   1.000
_cell.length_c   1.000
_cell.angle_alpha   90.00
_cell.angle_beta   90.00
_cell.angle_gamma   90.00
#
_symmetry.space_group_name_H-M   'P 1'
#
loop_
_entity.id
_entity.type
_entity.pdbx_description
1 polymer ?
#
loop_
_entity_poly.entity_id
_entity_poly.type
_entity_poly.pdbx_seq_one_letter_code
_entity_poly.pdbx_strand_id
1 'polypeptide(L)'
;KWVVDGRDREVPSGTVYRVHFKWSTQRMEVYWDEAEPTLAPTAFQFDHAYYVVGGFSRSKSQALTKSKGANVWESTLRIGAQGKERFQLLRDRDPNQAIFP
;
A
#
# COMPACT_ATOMS: atom_id res chain seq x y z
N LYS A 1 -13.76 1.99 -6.49
CA LYS A 1 -12.71 2.01 -5.45
C LYS A 1 -12.59 3.45 -4.97
N TRP A 2 -12.69 3.70 -3.66
CA TRP A 2 -12.52 5.04 -3.09
C TRP A 2 -11.05 5.25 -2.74
N VAL A 3 -10.51 6.43 -2.99
CA VAL A 3 -9.12 6.80 -2.65
C VAL A 3 -9.12 8.21 -2.05
N VAL A 4 -8.44 8.37 -0.93
CA VAL A 4 -8.05 9.68 -0.41
C VAL A 4 -6.69 9.96 -1.03
N ASP A 5 -6.63 10.91 -1.96
CA ASP A 5 -5.40 11.28 -2.68
C ASP A 5 -4.88 12.63 -2.17
N GLY A 6 -3.76 12.58 -1.44
CA GLY A 6 -3.08 13.76 -0.90
C GLY A 6 -1.85 14.19 -1.69
N ARG A 7 -1.56 13.57 -2.84
CA ARG A 7 -0.31 13.79 -3.59
C ARG A 7 -0.16 15.22 -4.10
N ASP A 8 -1.24 15.82 -4.56
CA ASP A 8 -1.25 17.21 -5.05
C ASP A 8 -0.96 18.24 -3.95
N ARG A 9 -1.02 17.83 -2.67
CA ARG A 9 -0.79 18.68 -1.50
C ARG A 9 0.48 18.33 -0.74
N GLU A 10 1.33 17.45 -1.29
CA GLU A 10 2.61 17.02 -0.68
C GLU A 10 2.48 16.55 0.78
N VAL A 11 1.35 15.93 1.12
CA VAL A 11 1.07 15.52 2.49
C VAL A 11 2.04 14.41 2.94
N PRO A 12 2.61 14.47 4.16
CA PRO A 12 3.49 13.42 4.67
C PRO A 12 2.85 12.03 4.66
N SER A 13 3.64 11.01 4.34
CA SER A 13 3.19 9.63 4.47
C SER A 13 2.88 9.30 5.94
N GLY A 14 1.73 8.67 6.18
CA GLY A 14 1.26 8.33 7.52
C GLY A 14 0.34 9.38 8.15
N THR A 15 0.04 10.50 7.47
CA THR A 15 -0.99 11.44 7.90
C THR A 15 -2.33 10.73 8.02
N VAL A 16 -2.97 10.89 9.19
CA VAL A 16 -4.25 10.27 9.51
C VAL A 16 -5.35 11.22 9.06
N TYR A 17 -6.37 10.67 8.39
CA TYR A 17 -7.55 11.42 7.98
C TYR A 17 -8.77 10.92 8.73
N ARG A 18 -9.65 11.84 9.11
CA ARG A 18 -11.00 11.52 9.56
C ARG A 18 -11.94 11.56 8.37
N VAL A 19 -12.64 10.45 8.13
CA VAL A 19 -13.63 10.36 7.06
C VAL A 19 -15.02 10.56 7.66
N HIS A 20 -15.75 11.53 7.14
CA HIS A 20 -17.10 11.87 7.55
C HIS A 20 -18.11 11.30 6.55
N PHE A 21 -19.12 10.64 7.10
CA PHE A 21 -20.24 10.09 6.36
C PHE A 21 -21.53 10.75 6.84
N LYS A 22 -22.26 11.40 5.93
CA LYS A 22 -23.53 12.06 6.24
C LYS A 22 -24.62 11.53 5.34
N TRP A 23 -25.40 10.58 5.85
CA TRP A 23 -26.49 9.94 5.12
C TRP A 23 -27.80 10.68 5.38
N SER A 24 -28.49 11.02 4.29
CA SER A 24 -29.86 11.53 4.34
C SER A 24 -30.72 10.79 3.31
N THR A 25 -32.04 10.97 3.39
CA THR A 25 -32.98 10.40 2.41
C THR A 25 -32.82 10.99 1.00
N GLN A 26 -32.17 12.15 0.87
CA GLN A 26 -32.02 12.88 -0.40
C GLN A 26 -30.62 12.75 -1.00
N ARG A 27 -29.58 12.64 -0.16
CA ARG A 27 -28.18 12.57 -0.59
C ARG A 27 -27.30 11.90 0.44
N MET A 28 -26.29 11.18 -0.06
CA MET A 28 -25.14 10.74 0.71
C MET A 28 -23.96 11.68 0.46
N GLU A 29 -23.37 12.21 1.53
CA GLU A 29 -22.20 13.08 1.46
C GLU A 29 -21.01 12.44 2.16
N VAL A 30 -19.87 12.42 1.46
CA VAL A 30 -18.59 11.93 1.98
C VAL A 30 -17.59 13.06 1.88
N TYR A 31 -16.92 13.37 2.99
CA TYR A 31 -15.80 14.32 3.03
C TYR A 31 -14.77 13.86 4.06
N TRP A 32 -13.59 14.45 4.03
CA TRP A 32 -12.51 14.10 4.96
C TRP A 32 -11.64 15.32 5.27
N ASP A 33 -11.01 15.27 6.45
CA ASP A 33 -10.08 16.27 6.95
C ASP A 33 -8.91 15.59 7.67
N GLU A 34 -7.79 16.30 7.80
CA GLU A 34 -6.64 15.81 8.57
C GLU A 34 -7.04 15.65 10.04
N ALA A 35 -6.78 14.47 10.58
CA ALA A 35 -7.08 14.18 11.97
C ALA A 35 -5.98 14.73 12.89
N GLU A 36 -6.39 15.19 14.07
CA GLU A 36 -5.45 15.52 15.14
C GLU A 36 -4.51 14.33 15.43
N PRO A 37 -3.20 14.56 15.62
CA PRO A 37 -2.23 13.49 15.89
C PRO A 37 -2.61 12.59 17.07
N THR A 38 -3.34 13.14 18.05
CA THR A 38 -3.85 12.42 19.23
C THR A 38 -4.83 11.31 18.90
N LEU A 39 -5.44 11.33 17.71
CA LEU A 39 -6.37 10.31 17.23
C LEU A 39 -5.70 9.23 16.40
N ALA A 40 -4.44 9.40 16.02
CA ALA A 40 -3.68 8.40 15.26
C ALA A 40 -3.69 7.00 15.91
N PRO A 41 -3.62 6.85 17.25
CA PRO A 41 -3.71 5.53 17.89
C PRO A 41 -5.07 4.84 17.73
N THR A 42 -6.12 5.60 17.43
CA THR A 42 -7.48 5.06 17.20
C THR A 42 -7.72 4.66 15.74
N ALA A 43 -6.79 5.00 14.85
CA ALA A 43 -6.86 4.58 13.46
C ALA A 43 -6.67 3.07 13.35
N PHE A 44 -7.34 2.45 12.37
CA PHE A 44 -7.15 1.04 12.07
C PHE A 44 -5.69 0.80 11.71
N GLN A 45 -5.00 0.00 12.52
CA GLN A 45 -3.68 -0.50 12.15
C GLN A 45 -3.85 -1.52 11.04
N PHE A 46 -3.30 -1.21 9.87
CA PHE A 46 -3.31 -2.10 8.73
C PHE A 46 -1.89 -2.60 8.47
N ASP A 47 -1.70 -3.91 8.62
CA ASP A 47 -0.45 -4.56 8.25
C ASP A 47 -0.43 -4.80 6.74
N HIS A 48 0.27 -3.94 6.02
CA HIS A 48 0.48 -4.11 4.58
C HIS A 48 1.22 -5.41 4.26
N ALA A 49 0.80 -6.06 3.19
CA ALA A 49 1.49 -7.20 2.61
C ALA A 49 2.22 -6.76 1.34
N TYR A 50 3.46 -7.20 1.17
CA TYR A 50 4.24 -6.89 -0.02
C TYR A 50 4.44 -8.13 -0.88
N TYR A 51 4.53 -7.91 -2.18
CA TYR A 51 4.64 -8.96 -3.18
C TYR A 51 5.72 -8.60 -4.18
N VAL A 52 6.29 -9.61 -4.83
CA VAL A 52 7.20 -9.44 -5.95
C VAL A 52 6.57 -10.03 -7.22
N VAL A 53 6.71 -9.32 -8.33
CA VAL A 53 6.27 -9.72 -9.66
C VAL A 53 7.44 -9.55 -10.62
N GLY A 54 7.72 -10.55 -11.46
CA GLY A 54 8.77 -10.47 -12.46
C GLY A 54 8.69 -11.60 -13.49
N GLY A 55 9.69 -11.66 -14.38
CA GLY A 55 9.79 -12.74 -15.36
C GLY A 55 9.98 -14.11 -14.71
N PHE A 56 10.71 -14.18 -13.60
CA PHE A 56 10.94 -15.40 -12.81
C PHE A 56 9.64 -16.09 -12.31
N SER A 57 8.55 -15.34 -12.15
CA SER A 57 7.25 -15.86 -11.72
C SER A 57 6.20 -15.90 -12.84
N ARG A 58 6.60 -15.72 -14.10
CA ARG A 58 5.68 -15.54 -15.25
C ARG A 58 4.64 -14.45 -14.96
N SER A 59 5.10 -13.35 -14.38
CA SER A 59 4.27 -12.21 -13.96
C SER A 59 3.21 -12.54 -12.89
N LYS A 60 3.31 -13.68 -12.20
CA LYS A 60 2.45 -13.97 -11.03
C LYS A 60 3.01 -13.30 -9.77
N SER A 61 2.14 -12.69 -8.98
CA SER A 61 2.55 -12.10 -7.71
C SER A 61 2.89 -13.18 -6.67
N GLN A 62 4.10 -13.12 -6.13
CA GLN A 62 4.55 -13.95 -5.02
C GLN A 62 4.63 -13.11 -3.75
N ALA A 63 4.10 -13.63 -2.63
CA ALA A 63 4.12 -12.93 -1.35
C ALA A 63 5.55 -12.88 -0.79
N LEU A 64 5.94 -11.72 -0.26
CA LEU A 64 7.15 -11.57 0.53
C LEU A 64 6.88 -12.00 1.98
N THR A 65 7.91 -12.46 2.67
CA THR A 65 7.83 -12.84 4.08
C THR A 65 8.26 -11.67 4.96
N LYS A 66 7.41 -11.26 5.91
CA LYS A 66 7.77 -10.23 6.90
C LYS A 66 8.79 -10.82 7.88
N SER A 67 9.96 -10.20 8.01
CA SER A 67 11.00 -10.65 8.95
C SER A 67 10.56 -10.40 10.40
N LYS A 68 10.98 -11.26 11.33
CA LYS A 68 10.62 -11.13 12.75
C LYS A 68 11.37 -9.94 13.36
N GLY A 69 10.64 -8.91 13.80
CA GLY A 69 11.19 -7.79 14.57
C GLY A 69 11.74 -6.61 13.77
N ALA A 70 11.73 -6.68 12.43
CA ALA A 70 12.11 -5.58 11.56
C ALA A 70 10.97 -5.24 10.59
N ASN A 71 10.85 -3.97 10.21
CA ASN A 71 9.92 -3.52 9.16
C ASN A 71 10.46 -3.85 7.76
N VAL A 72 10.84 -5.12 7.57
CA VAL A 72 11.56 -5.65 6.41
C VAL A 72 10.79 -6.84 5.85
N TRP A 73 10.66 -6.88 4.53
CA TRP A 73 10.06 -7.98 3.80
C TRP A 73 11.10 -8.62 2.89
N GLU A 74 11.16 -9.95 2.92
CA GLU A 74 12.20 -10.74 2.27
C GLU A 74 11.61 -11.76 1.30
N SER A 75 12.36 -12.07 0.25
CA SER A 75 12.09 -13.20 -0.64
C SER A 75 13.34 -13.63 -1.38
N THR A 76 13.36 -14.89 -1.78
CA THR A 76 14.39 -15.49 -2.60
C THR A 76 13.82 -15.77 -3.98
N LEU A 77 14.41 -15.17 -5.01
CA LEU A 77 14.04 -15.39 -6.40
C LEU A 77 15.22 -15.98 -7.19
N ARG A 78 14.89 -16.78 -8.20
CA ARG A 78 15.89 -17.37 -9.09
C ARG A 78 16.09 -16.46 -10.29
N ILE A 79 17.31 -15.98 -10.48
CA ILE A 79 17.69 -15.24 -11.69
C ILE A 79 17.74 -16.24 -12.87
N GLY A 80 17.12 -15.86 -13.99
CA GLY A 80 17.09 -16.67 -15.20
C GLY A 80 18.47 -16.86 -15.86
N ALA A 81 18.53 -17.70 -16.89
CA ALA A 81 19.78 -18.05 -17.59
C ALA A 81 20.52 -16.84 -18.22
N GLN A 82 19.84 -15.71 -18.41
CA GLN A 82 20.45 -14.48 -18.92
C GLN A 82 21.23 -13.69 -17.86
N GLY A 83 21.25 -14.14 -16.61
CA GLY A 83 21.93 -13.45 -15.50
C GLY A 83 21.29 -12.10 -15.10
N LYS A 84 20.12 -11.78 -15.65
CA LYS A 84 19.37 -10.55 -15.39
C LYS A 84 17.89 -10.86 -15.23
N GLU A 85 17.22 -10.13 -14.34
CA GLU A 85 15.80 -10.28 -14.08
C GLU A 85 15.17 -8.90 -13.86
N ARG A 86 13.98 -8.68 -14.42
CA ARG A 86 13.18 -7.48 -14.14
C ARG A 86 12.08 -7.86 -13.18
N PHE A 87 11.94 -7.08 -12.13
CA PHE A 87 10.90 -7.26 -11.15
C PHE A 87 10.43 -5.93 -10.59
N GLN A 88 9.26 -5.95 -10.00
CA GLN A 88 8.67 -4.85 -9.26
C GLN A 88 8.09 -5.39 -7.96
N LEU A 89 8.07 -4.55 -6.93
CA LEU A 89 7.39 -4.86 -5.68
C LEU A 89 5.99 -4.24 -5.74
N LEU A 90 4.99 -4.94 -5.21
CA LEU A 90 3.62 -4.44 -5.11
C LEU A 90 3.23 -4.37 -3.64
N ARG A 91 2.67 -3.23 -3.21
CA ARG A 91 1.96 -3.15 -1.93
C ARG A 91 0.53 -3.67 -2.12
N ASP A 92 0.09 -4.57 -1.24
CA ASP A 92 -1.26 -5.16 -1.19
C ASP A 92 -1.77 -5.75 -2.52
N ARG A 93 -0.84 -6.26 -3.35
CA ARG A 93 -1.10 -6.75 -4.72
C ARG A 93 -1.73 -5.69 -5.66
N ASP A 94 -1.57 -4.40 -5.39
CA ASP A 94 -2.10 -3.33 -6.23
C ASP A 94 -1.05 -2.85 -7.25
N PRO A 95 -1.24 -3.06 -8.56
CA PRO A 95 -0.32 -2.59 -9.59
C PRO A 95 -0.15 -1.06 -9.62
N ASN A 96 -1.13 -0.30 -9.11
CA ASN A 96 -1.02 1.17 -9.00
C ASN A 96 -0.15 1.61 -7.82
N GLN A 97 0.25 0.66 -6.97
CA GLN A 97 1.17 0.87 -5.85
C GLN A 97 2.44 0.05 -6.07
N ALA A 98 2.88 -0.02 -7.32
CA ALA A 98 4.13 -0.65 -7.70
C ALA A 98 5.33 0.22 -7.25
N ILE A 99 6.31 -0.44 -6.65
CA ILE A 99 7.60 0.13 -6.26
C ILE A 99 8.63 -0.46 -7.22
N PHE A 100 9.34 0.42 -7.93
CA PHE A 100 10.41 0.08 -8.85
C PHE A 100 11.75 0.36 -8.17
N PRO A 101 12.52 -0.70 -7.82
CA PRO A 101 13.87 -0.54 -7.26
C PRO A 101 14.86 0.08 -8.25
#